data_AF-A0A7T2GK27-F1
#
_entry.id   AF-A0A7T2GK27-F1
#
_cell.length_a   1.000
_cell.length_b   1.000
_cell.length_c   1.000
_cell.angle_alpha   90.00
_cell.angle_beta   90.00
_cell.angle_gamma   90.00
#
_symmetry.space_group_name_H-M   'P 1'
#
loop_
_entity.id
_entity.type
_entity.pdbx_description
1 polymer ?
#
loop_
_entity_poly.entity_id
_entity_poly.type
_entity_poly.pdbx_seq_one_letter_code
_entity_poly.pdbx_strand_id
1 'polypeptide(L)'
;MIGEQEIDDLAALWQEEPSPVDQENFEGLAAKVRRRARIGQYLEIGFGLFLLLLLAAGLFLTPSTAALVVGAGFAGILSWSAWRRYRLNRIAILVHTGDREVVIESLIKGTEARIRRSHINMALALPGYLLGGMAQYAIMNGNLSGFPSFIAQRTLPISPGGIAATLLMGGLFAYLGRYHGRLRSELARLRALHREYRAERQFENRI
;
A
#
# COMPACT_ATOMS: atom_id res chain seq x y z
N MET A 1 -3.37 -10.83 -0.05
CA MET A 1 -3.95 -10.41 -1.34
C MET A 1 -5.29 -11.09 -1.46
N ILE A 2 -6.30 -10.42 -2.02
CA ILE A 2 -7.45 -11.16 -2.57
C ILE A 2 -6.89 -11.80 -3.84
N GLY A 3 -6.90 -13.14 -3.93
CA GLY A 3 -6.39 -13.83 -5.11
C GLY A 3 -7.29 -13.56 -6.31
N GLU A 4 -6.76 -13.60 -7.54
CA GLU A 4 -7.60 -13.52 -8.75
C GLU A 4 -8.74 -14.56 -8.71
N GLN A 5 -8.47 -15.74 -8.16
CA GLN A 5 -9.47 -16.77 -7.86
C GLN A 5 -10.61 -16.29 -6.95
N GLU A 6 -10.33 -15.54 -5.88
CA GLU A 6 -11.40 -15.07 -4.97
C GLU A 6 -12.35 -14.08 -5.68
N ILE A 7 -11.88 -13.35 -6.71
CA ILE A 7 -12.74 -12.46 -7.52
C ILE A 7 -13.53 -13.24 -8.56
N ASP A 8 -12.91 -14.20 -9.23
CA ASP A 8 -13.59 -15.05 -10.21
C ASP A 8 -14.64 -15.95 -9.54
N ASP A 9 -14.38 -16.45 -8.32
CA ASP A 9 -15.34 -17.21 -7.51
C ASP A 9 -16.54 -16.34 -7.09
N LEU A 10 -16.28 -15.08 -6.69
CA LEU A 10 -17.34 -14.10 -6.41
C LEU A 10 -18.19 -13.82 -7.65
N ALA A 11 -17.56 -13.70 -8.82
CA ALA A 11 -18.26 -13.44 -10.08
C ALA A 11 -19.10 -14.65 -10.53
N ALA A 12 -18.62 -15.87 -10.31
CA ALA A 12 -19.34 -17.11 -10.64
C ALA A 12 -20.60 -17.29 -9.79
N LEU A 13 -20.54 -16.97 -8.50
CA LEU A 13 -21.67 -17.00 -7.57
C LEU A 13 -22.76 -15.95 -7.86
N TRP A 14 -22.52 -15.00 -8.77
CA TRP A 14 -23.39 -13.85 -9.02
C TRP A 14 -24.27 -13.95 -10.28
N GLN A 15 -24.24 -15.07 -11.01
CA GLN A 15 -25.02 -15.25 -12.24
C GLN A 15 -26.44 -15.81 -12.02
N GLU A 16 -26.78 -16.30 -10.84
CA GLU A 16 -28.11 -16.82 -10.48
C GLU A 16 -28.69 -16.07 -9.27
N GLU A 17 -30.02 -16.03 -9.10
CA GLU A 17 -30.65 -15.49 -7.87
C GLU A 17 -30.00 -16.20 -6.66
N PRO A 18 -29.23 -15.47 -5.82
CA PRO A 18 -28.34 -16.10 -4.88
C PRO A 18 -29.18 -16.88 -3.88
N SER A 19 -28.92 -18.19 -3.80
CA SER A 19 -29.56 -19.02 -2.80
C SER A 19 -29.19 -18.49 -1.40
N PRO A 20 -29.98 -18.77 -0.36
CA PRO A 20 -29.64 -18.36 1.01
C PRO A 20 -28.23 -18.83 1.44
N VAL A 21 -27.77 -19.96 0.89
CA VAL A 21 -26.44 -20.52 1.12
C VAL A 21 -25.35 -19.67 0.47
N ASP A 22 -25.60 -19.15 -0.74
CA ASP A 22 -24.66 -18.26 -1.43
C ASP A 22 -24.52 -16.94 -0.68
N GLN A 23 -25.63 -16.39 -0.16
CA GLN A 23 -25.60 -15.19 0.68
C GLN A 23 -24.74 -15.38 1.93
N GLU A 24 -24.87 -16.51 2.64
CA GLU A 24 -24.03 -16.83 3.80
C GLU A 24 -22.54 -16.96 3.42
N ASN A 25 -22.25 -17.58 2.28
CA ASN A 25 -20.89 -17.68 1.73
C ASN A 25 -20.31 -16.30 1.39
N PHE A 26 -21.09 -15.42 0.75
CA PHE A 26 -20.71 -14.04 0.46
C PHE A 26 -20.42 -13.25 1.74
N GLU A 27 -21.27 -13.36 2.75
CA GLU A 27 -21.08 -12.71 4.04
C GLU A 27 -19.82 -13.22 4.75
N GLY A 28 -19.58 -14.53 4.71
CA GLY A 28 -18.37 -15.16 5.24
C GLY A 28 -17.09 -14.67 4.55
N LEU A 29 -17.09 -14.57 3.22
CA LEU A 29 -15.99 -14.01 2.44
C LEU A 29 -15.77 -12.53 2.76
N ALA A 30 -16.85 -11.74 2.79
CA ALA A 30 -16.78 -10.32 3.16
C ALA A 30 -16.23 -10.12 4.57
N ALA A 31 -16.64 -10.96 5.53
CA ALA A 31 -16.13 -10.94 6.91
C ALA A 31 -14.63 -11.28 6.96
N LYS A 32 -14.17 -12.30 6.22
CA LYS A 32 -12.75 -12.65 6.10
C LYS A 32 -11.93 -11.51 5.51
N VAL A 33 -12.41 -10.87 4.44
CA VAL A 33 -11.76 -9.71 3.82
C VAL A 33 -11.70 -8.53 4.79
N ARG A 34 -12.80 -8.19 5.48
CA ARG A 34 -12.82 -7.15 6.52
C ARG A 34 -11.83 -7.44 7.64
N ARG A 35 -11.76 -8.68 8.12
CA ARG A 35 -10.81 -9.09 9.18
C ARG A 35 -9.37 -8.94 8.71
N ARG A 36 -9.03 -9.43 7.51
CA ARG A 36 -7.68 -9.27 6.92
C ARG A 36 -7.31 -7.79 6.77
N ALA A 37 -8.25 -6.95 6.31
CA ALA A 37 -8.03 -5.51 6.18
C ALA A 37 -7.75 -4.84 7.54
N ARG A 38 -8.52 -5.17 8.59
CA ARG A 38 -8.29 -4.68 9.95
C ARG A 38 -6.93 -5.13 10.51
N ILE A 39 -6.59 -6.41 10.36
CA ILE A 39 -5.28 -6.94 10.78
C ILE A 39 -4.15 -6.18 10.08
N GLY A 40 -4.25 -5.99 8.76
CA GLY A 40 -3.25 -5.23 8.00
C GLY A 40 -3.10 -3.79 8.50
N GLN A 41 -4.21 -3.13 8.84
CA GLN A 41 -4.19 -1.78 9.43
C GLN A 41 -3.53 -1.77 10.81
N TYR A 42 -3.82 -2.73 11.68
CA TYR A 42 -3.19 -2.83 13.00
C TYR A 42 -1.70 -3.13 12.92
N LEU A 43 -1.28 -4.04 12.04
CA LEU A 43 0.14 -4.33 11.80
C LEU A 43 0.88 -3.09 11.31
N GLU A 44 0.27 -2.33 10.42
CA GLU A 44 0.85 -1.09 9.89
C GLU A 44 1.00 0.01 10.96
N ILE A 45 -0.04 0.23 11.77
CA ILE A 45 0.01 1.20 12.87
C ILE A 45 1.01 0.74 13.92
N GLY A 46 0.97 -0.53 14.31
CA GLY A 46 1.89 -1.13 15.28
C GLY A 46 3.34 -1.04 14.82
N PHE A 47 3.62 -1.32 13.55
CA PHE A 47 4.95 -1.18 12.97
C PHE A 47 5.41 0.29 12.94
N GLY A 48 4.52 1.23 12.58
CA GLY A 48 4.83 2.66 12.63
C GLY A 48 5.18 3.14 14.04
N LEU A 49 4.39 2.74 15.05
CA LEU A 49 4.66 3.04 16.45
C LEU A 49 5.96 2.42 16.94
N PHE A 50 6.21 1.15 16.58
CA PHE A 50 7.45 0.47 16.93
C PHE A 50 8.69 1.20 16.37
N LEU A 51 8.65 1.63 15.11
CA LEU A 51 9.74 2.43 14.52
C LEU A 51 9.94 3.77 15.23
N LEU A 52 8.86 4.46 15.60
CA LEU A 52 8.94 5.70 16.37
C LEU A 52 9.58 5.49 17.74
N LEU A 53 9.24 4.39 18.43
CA LEU A 53 9.86 4.05 19.72
C LEU A 53 11.35 3.73 19.59
N LEU A 54 11.74 2.99 18.55
CA LEU A 54 13.16 2.74 18.26
C LEU A 54 13.93 4.03 17.97
N LEU A 55 13.34 4.94 17.19
CA LEU A 55 13.92 6.25 16.93
C LEU A 55 14.06 7.08 18.20
N ALA A 56 13.02 7.10 19.04
CA ALA A 56 13.05 7.79 20.33
C ALA A 56 14.14 7.21 21.25
N ALA A 57 14.25 5.88 21.35
CA ALA A 57 15.29 5.24 22.12
C ALA A 57 16.70 5.59 21.61
N GLY A 58 16.90 5.57 20.29
CA GLY A 58 18.17 5.99 19.68
C GLY A 58 18.53 7.45 20.00
N LEU A 59 17.54 8.35 19.95
CA LEU A 59 17.70 9.76 20.33
C LEU A 59 18.07 9.94 21.81
N PHE A 60 17.45 9.17 22.72
CA PHE A 60 17.76 9.21 24.14
C PHE A 60 19.18 8.71 24.44
N LEU A 61 19.63 7.66 23.74
CA LEU A 61 20.96 7.08 23.94
C LEU A 61 22.07 7.92 23.29
N THR A 62 21.77 8.62 22.20
CA THR A 62 22.75 9.40 21.42
C THR A 62 22.19 10.75 20.98
N PRO A 63 22.01 11.70 21.93
CA PRO A 63 21.44 13.01 21.62
C PRO A 63 22.44 13.84 20.81
N SER A 64 22.22 13.92 19.50
CA SER A 64 22.95 14.79 18.59
C SER A 64 21.98 15.56 17.70
N THR A 65 22.38 16.75 17.24
CA THR A 65 21.59 17.54 16.29
C THR A 65 21.30 16.75 15.01
N ALA A 66 22.27 15.94 14.55
CA ALA A 66 22.10 15.04 13.42
C ALA A 66 20.99 14.01 13.67
N ALA A 67 21.02 13.33 14.82
CA ALA A 67 20.01 12.35 15.18
C ALA A 67 18.62 13.00 15.30
N LEU A 68 18.52 14.21 15.88
CA LEU A 68 17.26 14.97 15.96
C LEU A 68 16.67 15.29 14.59
N VAL A 69 17.50 15.77 13.65
CA VAL A 69 17.05 16.08 12.28
C VAL A 69 16.55 14.81 11.58
N VAL A 70 17.29 13.71 11.67
CA VAL A 70 16.88 12.44 11.05
C VAL A 70 15.62 11.87 11.70
N GLY A 71 15.54 11.90 13.03
CA GLY A 71 14.37 11.47 13.80
C GLY A 71 13.13 12.28 13.46
N ALA A 72 13.24 13.61 13.37
CA ALA A 72 12.16 14.49 12.92
C ALA A 72 11.72 14.17 11.48
N GLY A 73 12.67 13.91 10.58
CA GLY A 73 12.39 13.48 9.20
C GLY A 73 11.60 12.17 9.14
N PHE A 74 12.02 11.15 9.89
CA PHE A 74 11.28 9.88 9.99
C PHE A 74 9.88 10.10 10.58
N ALA A 75 9.77 10.83 11.68
CA ALA A 75 8.50 11.12 12.32
C ALA A 75 7.53 11.84 11.36
N GLY A 76 8.03 12.82 10.60
CA GLY A 76 7.27 13.53 9.57
C GLY A 76 6.78 12.61 8.45
N ILE A 77 7.66 11.78 7.88
CA ILE A 77 7.30 10.84 6.82
C ILE A 77 6.30 9.78 7.32
N LEU A 78 6.54 9.19 8.49
CA LEU A 78 5.66 8.18 9.07
C LEU A 78 4.28 8.77 9.39
N SER A 79 4.23 9.96 9.99
CA SER A 79 2.96 10.64 10.30
C SER A 79 2.19 11.02 9.04
N TRP A 80 2.87 11.59 8.04
CA TRP A 80 2.25 11.94 6.76
C TRP A 80 1.73 10.70 6.03
N SER A 81 2.52 9.62 5.99
CA SER A 81 2.14 8.33 5.41
C SER A 81 0.91 7.76 6.13
N ALA A 82 0.93 7.72 7.46
CA ALA A 82 -0.17 7.21 8.27
C ALA A 82 -1.45 8.00 8.04
N TRP A 83 -1.37 9.33 8.02
CA TRP A 83 -2.51 10.22 7.74
C TRP A 83 -3.08 9.99 6.34
N ARG A 84 -2.23 9.91 5.31
CA ARG A 84 -2.67 9.63 3.94
C ARG A 84 -3.34 8.27 3.82
N ARG A 85 -2.81 7.24 4.47
CA ARG A 85 -3.39 5.88 4.45
C ARG A 85 -4.70 5.81 5.22
N TYR A 86 -4.79 6.48 6.36
CA TYR A 86 -6.04 6.61 7.12
C TYR A 86 -7.16 7.23 6.26
N ARG A 87 -6.85 8.33 5.54
CA ARG A 87 -7.81 8.98 4.64
C ARG A 87 -8.27 8.06 3.52
N LEU A 88 -7.37 7.24 2.96
CA LEU A 88 -7.72 6.27 1.90
C LEU A 88 -8.56 5.10 2.43
N ASN A 89 -8.26 4.58 3.63
CA ASN A 89 -8.99 3.46 4.22
C ASN A 89 -10.43 3.81 4.60
N ARG A 90 -10.70 5.04 5.04
CA ARG A 90 -12.07 5.48 5.34
C ARG A 90 -13.02 5.36 4.15
N ILE A 91 -12.53 5.53 2.92
CA ILE A 91 -13.33 5.42 1.69
C ILE A 91 -13.61 3.96 1.34
N ALA A 92 -12.68 3.05 1.63
CA ALA A 92 -12.78 1.64 1.24
C ALA A 92 -13.70 0.80 2.15
N ILE A 93 -14.08 1.31 3.32
CA ILE A 93 -14.86 0.54 4.33
C ILE A 93 -16.38 0.58 4.03
N LEU A 94 -16.86 1.47 3.16
CA LEU A 94 -18.28 1.60 2.81
C LEU A 94 -18.68 0.67 1.64
N VAL A 95 -18.46 -0.63 1.78
CA VAL A 95 -18.94 -1.61 0.79
C VAL A 95 -20.40 -1.93 1.07
N HIS A 96 -21.30 -1.39 0.25
CA HIS A 96 -22.70 -1.75 0.25
C HIS A 96 -22.89 -3.09 -0.48
N THR A 97 -23.64 -4.00 0.12
CA THR A 97 -23.91 -5.36 -0.39
C THR A 97 -25.27 -5.48 -1.09
N GLY A 98 -26.05 -4.38 -1.18
CA GLY A 98 -27.45 -4.44 -1.62
C GLY A 98 -27.69 -4.41 -3.13
N ASP A 99 -26.78 -3.85 -3.93
CA ASP A 99 -26.94 -3.75 -5.40
C ASP A 99 -25.62 -4.10 -6.10
N ARG A 100 -25.71 -4.95 -7.14
CA ARG A 100 -24.59 -5.41 -7.97
C ARG A 100 -23.82 -4.23 -8.57
N GLU A 101 -24.52 -3.19 -9.03
CA GLU A 101 -23.85 -2.00 -9.58
C GLU A 101 -22.99 -1.31 -8.52
N VAL A 102 -23.54 -1.17 -7.31
CA VAL A 102 -22.87 -0.53 -6.18
C VAL A 102 -21.66 -1.35 -5.70
N VAL A 103 -21.74 -2.68 -5.76
CA VAL A 103 -20.61 -3.56 -5.45
C VAL A 103 -19.47 -3.36 -6.45
N ILE A 104 -19.76 -3.40 -7.76
CA ILE A 104 -18.73 -3.20 -8.80
C ILE A 104 -18.12 -1.79 -8.68
N GLU A 105 -18.93 -0.77 -8.45
CA GLU A 105 -18.45 0.60 -8.23
C GLU A 105 -17.55 0.68 -6.98
N SER A 106 -17.92 -0.02 -5.90
CA SER A 106 -17.11 -0.10 -4.67
C SER A 106 -15.77 -0.80 -4.92
N LEU A 107 -15.75 -1.87 -5.72
CA LEU A 107 -14.52 -2.54 -6.15
C LEU A 107 -13.63 -1.62 -6.97
N ILE A 108 -14.19 -0.88 -7.94
CA ILE A 108 -13.47 0.12 -8.73
C ILE A 108 -12.83 1.18 -7.82
N LYS A 109 -13.61 1.78 -6.92
CA LYS A 109 -13.12 2.79 -5.95
C LYS A 109 -12.03 2.21 -5.03
N GLY A 110 -12.21 0.95 -4.61
CA GLY A 110 -11.24 0.22 -3.80
C GLY A 110 -9.91 0.01 -4.54
N THR A 111 -9.95 -0.44 -5.79
CA THR A 111 -8.76 -0.65 -6.62
C THR A 111 -8.05 0.66 -6.95
N GLU A 112 -8.80 1.75 -7.20
CA GLU A 112 -8.21 3.09 -7.34
C GLU A 112 -7.50 3.56 -6.07
N ALA A 113 -8.08 3.32 -4.90
CA ALA A 113 -7.42 3.61 -3.62
C ALA A 113 -6.13 2.79 -3.44
N ARG A 114 -6.10 1.52 -3.89
CA ARG A 114 -4.89 0.68 -3.89
C ARG A 114 -3.81 1.21 -4.83
N ILE A 115 -4.17 1.67 -6.02
CA ILE A 115 -3.25 2.31 -6.98
C ILE A 115 -2.65 3.58 -6.37
N ARG A 116 -3.48 4.44 -5.76
CA ARG A 116 -3.01 5.65 -5.05
C ARG A 116 -2.05 5.29 -3.92
N ARG A 117 -2.34 4.24 -3.15
CA ARG A 117 -1.45 3.74 -2.09
C ARG A 117 -0.14 3.20 -2.65
N SER A 118 -0.17 2.50 -3.78
CA SER A 118 1.01 1.99 -4.47
C SER A 118 1.94 3.14 -4.90
N HIS A 119 1.40 4.21 -5.47
CA HIS A 119 2.17 5.41 -5.78
C HIS A 119 2.82 6.03 -4.53
N ILE A 120 2.10 6.10 -3.40
CA ILE A 120 2.67 6.60 -2.14
C ILE A 120 3.85 5.71 -1.70
N ASN A 121 3.71 4.39 -1.78
CA ASN A 121 4.80 3.47 -1.44
C ASN A 121 6.03 3.68 -2.33
N MET A 122 5.84 3.83 -3.64
CA MET A 122 6.94 4.11 -4.58
C MET A 122 7.59 5.46 -4.29
N ALA A 123 6.78 6.49 -4.04
CA ALA A 123 7.27 7.83 -3.72
C ALA A 123 8.04 7.87 -2.40
N LEU A 124 7.67 7.04 -1.42
CA LEU A 124 8.34 6.94 -0.12
C LEU A 124 9.58 6.04 -0.12
N ALA A 125 9.75 5.17 -1.11
CA ALA A 125 10.89 4.24 -1.16
C ALA A 125 12.24 4.99 -1.18
N LEU A 126 12.39 5.99 -2.05
CA LEU A 126 13.64 6.75 -2.16
C LEU A 126 13.91 7.64 -0.92
N PRO A 127 12.97 8.47 -0.44
CA PRO A 127 13.17 9.22 0.81
C PRO A 127 13.44 8.31 2.01
N GLY A 128 12.76 7.16 2.10
CA GLY A 128 13.00 6.17 3.16
C GLY A 128 14.41 5.59 3.11
N TYR A 129 14.90 5.25 1.90
CA TYR A 129 16.27 4.80 1.69
C TYR A 129 17.29 5.86 2.11
N LEU A 130 17.08 7.12 1.69
CA LEU A 130 17.96 8.23 2.05
C LEU A 130 17.98 8.49 3.56
N LEU A 131 16.81 8.57 4.21
CA LEU A 131 16.73 8.76 5.67
C LEU A 131 17.36 7.60 6.44
N GLY A 132 17.18 6.36 5.99
CA GLY A 132 17.85 5.20 6.57
C GLY A 132 19.37 5.32 6.47
N GLY A 133 19.88 5.74 5.31
CA GLY A 133 21.29 6.04 5.10
C GLY A 133 21.80 7.18 6.00
N MET A 134 21.02 8.25 6.15
CA MET A 134 21.35 9.38 7.04
C MET A 134 21.40 8.93 8.50
N ALA A 135 20.44 8.11 8.95
CA ALA A 135 20.43 7.56 10.31
C ALA A 135 21.69 6.73 10.56
N GLN A 136 21.99 5.79 9.66
CA GLN A 136 23.19 4.97 9.76
C GLN A 136 24.45 5.84 9.80
N TYR A 137 24.56 6.83 8.91
CA TYR A 137 25.70 7.73 8.86
C TYR A 137 25.85 8.55 10.15
N ALA A 138 24.75 9.12 10.65
CA ALA A 138 24.72 9.89 11.88
C ALA A 138 25.11 9.04 13.10
N ILE A 139 24.65 7.79 13.17
CA ILE A 139 25.04 6.85 14.24
C ILE A 139 26.55 6.56 14.20
N MET A 140 27.12 6.39 13.00
CA MET A 140 28.54 6.06 12.84
C MET A 140 29.48 7.25 13.03
N ASN A 141 29.06 8.47 12.66
CA ASN A 141 29.95 9.64 12.56
C ASN A 141 29.55 10.80 13.51
N GLY A 142 28.41 10.72 14.17
CA GLY A 142 27.90 11.76 15.08
C GLY A 142 27.44 13.07 14.40
N ASN A 143 27.55 13.19 13.07
CA ASN A 143 27.15 14.36 12.31
C ASN A 143 26.62 13.99 10.91
N LEU A 144 26.24 14.99 10.09
CA LEU A 144 25.75 14.80 8.72
C LEU A 144 26.59 15.48 7.63
N SER A 145 27.71 16.13 7.96
CA SER A 145 28.45 16.97 7.00
C SER A 145 29.05 16.18 5.84
N GLY A 146 29.43 14.92 6.05
CA GLY A 146 29.93 14.02 5.00
C GLY A 146 28.88 13.08 4.39
N PHE A 147 27.60 13.22 4.76
CA PHE A 147 26.55 12.31 4.26
C PHE A 147 26.43 12.29 2.73
N PRO A 148 26.48 13.42 1.99
CA PRO A 148 26.39 13.40 0.53
C PRO A 148 27.50 12.58 -0.13
N SER A 149 28.74 12.72 0.36
CA SER A 149 29.89 11.95 -0.14
C SER A 149 29.76 10.47 0.20
N PHE A 150 29.30 10.15 1.42
CA PHE A 150 29.05 8.78 1.85
C PHE A 150 27.98 8.09 1.01
N ILE A 151 26.85 8.75 0.76
CA ILE A 151 25.78 8.13 -0.03
C ILE A 151 26.23 7.97 -1.48
N ALA A 152 26.95 8.94 -2.06
CA ALA A 152 27.50 8.82 -3.40
C ALA A 152 28.44 7.61 -3.52
N GLN A 153 29.40 7.45 -2.59
CA GLN A 153 30.31 6.30 -2.60
C GLN A 153 29.56 4.96 -2.45
N ARG A 154 28.51 4.94 -1.63
CA ARG A 154 27.75 3.73 -1.32
C ARG A 154 26.68 3.40 -2.35
N THR A 155 26.25 4.35 -3.19
CA THR A 155 25.32 4.10 -4.30
C THR A 155 26.02 3.87 -5.63
N LEU A 156 27.31 4.23 -5.74
CA LEU A 156 28.10 3.88 -6.92
C LEU A 156 28.13 2.34 -7.08
N PRO A 157 27.81 1.82 -8.29
CA PRO A 157 27.69 0.38 -8.55
C PRO A 157 29.03 -0.38 -8.50
N ILE A 158 30.12 0.29 -8.13
CA ILE A 158 31.48 -0.23 -8.10
C ILE A 158 31.81 -0.82 -6.71
N SER A 159 31.09 -0.44 -5.65
CA SER A 159 31.27 -1.01 -4.31
C SER A 159 30.33 -2.20 -4.07
N PRO A 160 30.73 -3.23 -3.28
CA PRO A 160 29.82 -4.33 -2.92
C PRO A 160 28.52 -3.84 -2.26
N GLY A 161 28.62 -2.80 -1.43
CA GLY A 161 27.47 -2.13 -0.83
C GLY A 161 26.55 -1.47 -1.85
N GLY A 162 27.11 -0.83 -2.87
CA GLY A 162 26.36 -0.21 -3.96
C GLY A 162 25.69 -1.21 -4.88
N ILE A 163 26.33 -2.34 -5.18
CA ILE A 163 25.71 -3.44 -5.92
C ILE A 163 24.50 -3.97 -5.12
N ALA A 164 24.69 -4.28 -3.83
CA ALA A 164 23.60 -4.77 -2.98
C ALA A 164 22.44 -3.77 -2.89
N ALA A 165 22.73 -2.49 -2.64
CA ALA A 165 21.72 -1.43 -2.59
C ALA A 165 20.98 -1.27 -3.93
N THR A 166 21.70 -1.31 -5.05
CA THR A 166 21.11 -1.21 -6.40
C THR A 166 20.22 -2.41 -6.70
N LEU A 167 20.64 -3.63 -6.37
CA LEU A 167 19.85 -4.85 -6.55
C LEU A 167 18.59 -4.83 -5.68
N LEU A 168 18.70 -4.43 -4.41
CA LEU A 168 17.56 -4.35 -3.49
C LEU A 168 16.56 -3.28 -3.93
N MET A 169 17.03 -2.06 -4.22
CA MET A 169 16.15 -0.98 -4.67
C MET A 169 15.58 -1.26 -6.05
N GLY A 170 16.38 -1.73 -7.00
CA GLY A 170 15.94 -2.13 -8.33
C GLY A 170 14.91 -3.26 -8.28
N GLY A 171 15.15 -4.29 -7.47
CA GLY A 171 14.21 -5.38 -7.21
C GLY A 171 12.91 -4.89 -6.58
N LEU A 172 12.99 -4.00 -5.58
CA LEU A 172 11.84 -3.38 -4.95
C LEU A 172 11.03 -2.55 -5.95
N PHE A 173 11.67 -1.71 -6.76
CA PHE A 173 10.99 -0.92 -7.80
C PHE A 173 10.37 -1.80 -8.88
N ALA A 174 11.05 -2.86 -9.30
CA ALA A 174 10.51 -3.83 -10.25
C ALA A 174 9.29 -4.56 -9.66
N TYR A 175 9.36 -4.97 -8.39
CA TYR A 175 8.24 -5.59 -7.68
C TYR A 175 7.05 -4.63 -7.56
N LEU A 176 7.28 -3.40 -7.09
CA LEU A 176 6.24 -2.38 -6.96
C LEU A 176 5.65 -1.99 -8.32
N GLY A 177 6.48 -1.90 -9.36
CA GLY A 177 6.06 -1.65 -10.74
C GLY A 177 5.16 -2.76 -11.29
N ARG A 178 5.53 -4.02 -11.10
CA ARG A 178 4.69 -5.17 -11.48
C ARG A 178 3.38 -5.20 -10.70
N TYR A 179 3.45 -5.00 -9.38
CA TYR A 179 2.27 -4.92 -8.54
C TYR A 179 1.32 -3.80 -8.98
N HIS A 180 1.86 -2.63 -9.31
CA HIS A 180 1.11 -1.49 -9.82
C HIS A 180 0.49 -1.77 -11.19
N GLY A 181 1.21 -2.44 -12.07
CA GLY A 181 0.71 -2.89 -13.37
C GLY A 181 -0.51 -3.80 -13.23
N ARG A 182 -0.44 -4.80 -12.32
CA ARG A 182 -1.56 -5.70 -12.01
C ARG A 182 -2.80 -4.95 -11.49
N LEU A 183 -2.61 -3.98 -10.60
CA LEU A 183 -3.74 -3.17 -10.11
C LEU A 183 -4.39 -2.35 -11.23
N ARG A 184 -3.61 -1.85 -12.20
CA ARG A 184 -4.14 -1.12 -13.35
C ARG A 184 -4.91 -2.02 -14.31
N SER A 185 -4.43 -3.23 -14.59
CA SER A 185 -5.15 -4.19 -15.42
C SER A 185 -6.46 -4.64 -14.74
N GLU A 186 -6.42 -4.88 -13.43
CA GLU A 186 -7.61 -5.20 -12.64
C GLU A 186 -8.64 -4.07 -12.68
N LEU A 187 -8.21 -2.81 -12.52
CA LEU A 187 -9.09 -1.65 -12.64
C LEU A 187 -9.71 -1.54 -14.05
N ALA A 188 -8.92 -1.80 -15.09
CA ALA A 188 -9.42 -1.79 -16.47
C ALA A 188 -10.47 -2.87 -16.70
N ARG A 189 -10.24 -4.09 -16.18
CA ARG A 189 -11.20 -5.21 -16.22
C ARG A 189 -12.51 -4.87 -15.49
N LEU A 190 -12.43 -4.35 -14.27
CA LEU A 190 -13.61 -3.95 -13.49
C LEU A 190 -14.42 -2.84 -14.19
N ARG A 191 -13.74 -1.86 -14.80
CA ARG A 191 -14.42 -0.80 -15.57
C ARG A 191 -15.06 -1.33 -16.85
N ALA A 192 -14.48 -2.34 -17.50
CA ALA A 192 -15.09 -2.99 -18.66
C ALA A 192 -16.38 -3.72 -18.24
N LEU A 193 -16.31 -4.56 -17.20
CA LEU A 193 -17.46 -5.29 -16.66
C LEU A 193 -18.60 -4.34 -16.23
N HIS A 194 -18.25 -3.23 -15.58
CA HIS A 194 -19.23 -2.22 -15.19
C HIS A 194 -19.95 -1.57 -16.39
N ARG A 195 -19.22 -1.36 -17.50
CA ARG A 195 -19.82 -0.80 -18.73
C ARG A 195 -20.74 -1.81 -19.41
N GLU A 196 -20.36 -3.07 -19.47
CA GLU A 196 -21.19 -4.17 -20.02
C GLU A 196 -22.50 -4.29 -19.22
N TYR A 197 -22.41 -4.31 -17.89
CA TYR A 197 -23.59 -4.38 -17.02
C TYR A 197 -24.55 -3.19 -17.21
N ARG A 198 -24.00 -1.98 -17.35
CA ARG A 198 -24.83 -0.79 -17.64
C ARG A 198 -25.47 -0.85 -19.01
N ALA A 199 -24.80 -1.43 -20.01
CA ALA A 199 -25.38 -1.60 -21.34
C ALA A 199 -26.54 -2.61 -21.29
N GLU A 200 -26.37 -3.75 -20.63
CA GLU A 200 -27.43 -4.77 -20.45
C GLU A 200 -28.68 -4.20 -19.78
N ARG A 201 -28.54 -3.49 -18.65
CA ARG A 201 -29.68 -2.81 -17.98
C ARG A 201 -30.38 -1.80 -18.89
N GLN A 202 -29.67 -1.13 -19.78
CA GLN A 202 -30.28 -0.19 -20.72
C GLN A 202 -31.06 -0.89 -21.83
N PHE A 203 -30.65 -2.09 -22.23
CA PHE A 203 -31.41 -2.91 -23.19
C PHE A 203 -32.65 -3.53 -22.55
N GLU A 204 -32.55 -4.04 -21.33
CA GLU A 204 -33.69 -4.63 -20.59
C GLU A 204 -34.80 -3.60 -20.34
N ASN A 205 -34.45 -2.37 -19.95
CA ASN A 205 -35.44 -1.29 -19.74
C ASN A 205 -36.13 -0.78 -21.02
N ARG A 206 -35.69 -1.20 -22.21
CA ARG A 206 -36.29 -0.78 -23.49
C ARG A 206 -37.28 -1.80 -24.04
N ILE A 207 -37.29 -3.02 -23.52
CA ILE A 207 -38.21 -4.11 -23.90
C ILE A 207 -39.41 -4.07 -22.97
#